data_AF-A0A2E7JVP6-F1
#
_entry.id   AF-A0A2E7JVP6-F1
#
_cell.length_a   1.000
_cell.length_b   1.000
_cell.length_c   1.000
_cell.angle_alpha   90.00
_cell.angle_beta   90.00
_cell.angle_gamma   90.00
#
_symmetry.space_group_name_H-M   'P 1'
#
loop_
_entity.id
_entity.type
_entity.pdbx_description
1 polymer ?
#
loop_
_entity_poly.entity_id
_entity_poly.type
_entity_poly.pdbx_seq_one_letter_code
_entity_poly.pdbx_strand_id
1 'polypeptide(L)'
;MFFLDHGADVNSFAGQFVHYDRGSTPLHKTVMTDQLEMARLLVARGADVLLGDKRFNSHPFGWCFYNDISSELEELLKKRYENALAAP
;
A
#
# COMPACT_ATOMS: atom_id res chain seq x y z
N MET A 1 -13.94 17.79 1.71
CA MET A 1 -15.09 16.87 1.86
C MET A 1 -14.68 15.57 1.19
N PHE A 2 -14.42 14.53 1.98
CA PHE A 2 -13.57 13.38 1.64
C PHE A 2 -14.36 12.27 0.93
N PHE A 3 -13.83 11.74 -0.17
CA PHE A 3 -14.35 10.60 -0.95
C PHE A 3 -14.18 9.23 -0.24
N LEU A 4 -14.40 9.16 1.08
CA LEU A 4 -14.23 7.91 1.86
C LEU A 4 -15.55 7.22 2.24
N ASP A 5 -16.71 7.79 1.90
CA ASP A 5 -18.03 7.26 2.31
C ASP A 5 -18.68 6.26 1.33
N HIS A 6 -18.03 5.90 0.21
CA HIS A 6 -18.68 5.10 -0.86
C HIS A 6 -18.24 3.63 -0.96
N GLY A 7 -17.80 3.00 0.14
CA GLY A 7 -17.50 1.56 0.11
C GLY A 7 -16.33 1.19 -0.83
N ALA A 8 -15.39 2.12 -1.03
CA ALA A 8 -14.15 1.83 -1.73
C ALA A 8 -13.37 0.79 -0.92
N ASP A 9 -13.26 -0.43 -1.45
CA ASP A 9 -12.47 -1.48 -0.82
C ASP A 9 -11.01 -1.00 -0.73
N VAL A 10 -10.48 -0.99 0.49
CA VAL A 10 -9.12 -0.52 0.84
C VAL A 10 -8.03 -1.32 0.13
N ASN A 11 -8.37 -2.51 -0.35
CA ASN A 11 -7.49 -3.39 -1.13
C ASN A 11 -7.78 -3.34 -2.63
N SER A 12 -8.74 -2.52 -3.07
CA SER A 12 -9.08 -2.38 -4.49
C SER A 12 -7.83 -2.04 -5.28
N PHE A 13 -7.47 -2.92 -6.21
CA PHE A 13 -6.48 -2.58 -7.21
C PHE A 13 -6.97 -1.36 -7.97
N ALA A 14 -6.11 -0.35 -8.09
CA ALA A 14 -6.42 0.79 -8.89
C ALA A 14 -6.51 0.32 -10.36
N GLY A 15 -7.74 0.06 -10.81
CA GLY A 15 -8.12 -0.32 -12.17
C GLY A 15 -7.66 -1.69 -12.68
N GLN A 16 -8.49 -2.30 -13.55
CA GLN A 16 -8.05 -3.40 -14.45
C GLN A 16 -7.29 -2.87 -15.68
N PHE A 17 -7.00 -1.57 -15.72
CA PHE A 17 -6.31 -0.91 -16.83
C PHE A 17 -4.79 -1.06 -16.66
N VAL A 18 -4.30 -2.22 -17.08
CA VAL A 18 -2.90 -2.69 -17.07
C VAL A 18 -1.89 -1.67 -17.63
N HIS A 19 -2.36 -0.66 -18.38
CA HIS A 19 -1.52 0.34 -19.03
C HIS A 19 -1.19 1.59 -18.19
N TYR A 20 -2.03 1.98 -17.22
CA TYR A 20 -1.82 3.22 -16.45
C TYR A 20 -1.73 3.00 -14.95
N ASP A 21 -2.40 1.97 -14.44
CA ASP A 21 -2.51 1.74 -13.02
C ASP A 21 -2.23 0.26 -12.76
N ARG A 22 -1.02 -0.01 -12.25
CA ARG A 22 -0.23 -1.24 -12.46
C ARG A 22 -0.74 -2.43 -11.64
N GLY A 23 -2.05 -2.52 -11.42
CA GLY A 23 -2.64 -3.45 -10.46
C GLY A 23 -2.00 -3.30 -9.09
N SER A 24 -1.70 -2.07 -8.70
CA SER A 24 -1.13 -1.71 -7.42
C SER A 24 -2.24 -1.40 -6.43
N THR A 25 -2.10 -1.83 -5.18
CA THR A 25 -3.04 -1.47 -4.09
C THR A 25 -2.87 0.00 -3.68
N PRO A 26 -3.83 0.59 -2.94
CA PRO A 26 -3.69 1.96 -2.45
C PRO A 26 -2.42 2.19 -1.63
N LEU A 27 -1.93 1.17 -0.90
CA LEU A 27 -0.66 1.25 -0.15
C LEU A 27 0.58 1.36 -1.06
N HIS A 28 0.56 0.80 -2.27
CA HIS A 28 1.67 1.00 -3.19
C HIS A 28 1.76 2.46 -3.65
N LYS A 29 0.61 3.14 -3.80
CA LYS A 29 0.57 4.55 -4.18
C LYS A 29 1.15 5.46 -3.12
N THR A 30 1.00 5.11 -1.84
CA THR A 30 1.64 5.88 -0.76
C THR A 30 3.15 5.79 -0.82
N VAL A 31 3.72 4.65 -1.25
CA VAL A 31 5.16 4.51 -1.49
C VAL A 31 5.62 5.34 -2.69
N MET A 32 4.88 5.33 -3.79
CA MET A 32 5.21 6.15 -4.98
C MET A 32 5.18 7.67 -4.72
N THR A 33 4.40 8.11 -3.72
CA THR A 33 4.17 9.52 -3.42
C THR A 33 4.73 9.95 -2.06
N ASP A 34 5.46 9.05 -1.38
CA ASP A 34 5.98 9.19 -0.01
C ASP A 34 4.94 9.76 0.98
N GLN A 35 3.69 9.31 0.87
CA GLN A 35 2.58 9.84 1.66
C GLN A 35 2.34 9.04 2.93
N LEU A 36 3.14 9.36 3.95
CA LEU A 36 3.12 8.73 5.25
C LEU A 36 1.74 8.77 5.95
N GLU A 37 1.05 9.92 5.95
CA GLU A 37 -0.27 10.03 6.60
C GLU A 37 -1.34 9.18 5.93
N MET A 38 -1.30 9.10 4.59
CA MET A 38 -2.21 8.22 3.86
C MET A 38 -1.91 6.75 4.15
N ALA A 39 -0.63 6.38 4.25
CA ALA A 39 -0.23 5.03 4.61
C ALA A 39 -0.74 4.65 6.01
N ARG A 40 -0.61 5.55 6.99
CA ARG A 40 -1.19 5.36 8.33
C ARG A 40 -2.70 5.13 8.28
N LEU A 41 -3.42 5.95 7.52
CA LEU A 41 -4.87 5.84 7.40
C LEU A 41 -5.28 4.50 6.78
N LEU A 42 -4.65 4.10 5.68
CA LEU A 42 -4.95 2.84 4.98
C LEU A 42 -4.65 1.62 5.87
N VAL A 43 -3.48 1.60 6.51
CA VAL A 43 -3.10 0.56 7.46
C VAL A 43 -4.09 0.49 8.63
N ALA A 44 -4.51 1.63 9.18
CA ALA A 44 -5.50 1.68 10.27
C ALA A 44 -6.88 1.17 9.82
N ARG A 45 -7.19 1.24 8.52
CA ARG A 45 -8.42 0.72 7.91
C ARG A 45 -8.32 -0.75 7.50
N GLY A 46 -7.23 -1.44 7.84
CA GLY A 46 -7.06 -2.86 7.53
C GLY A 46 -6.58 -3.13 6.10
N ALA A 47 -5.89 -2.17 5.48
CA ALA A 47 -5.22 -2.42 4.21
C ALA A 47 -4.23 -3.58 4.34
N ASP A 48 -4.30 -4.52 3.41
CA ASP A 48 -3.43 -5.68 3.38
C ASP A 48 -2.04 -5.29 2.85
N VAL A 49 -1.06 -5.39 3.73
CA VAL A 49 0.35 -5.04 3.49
C VAL A 49 1.13 -6.20 2.84
N LEU A 50 0.54 -7.38 2.70
CA LEU A 50 1.11 -8.55 2.05
C LEU A 50 0.68 -8.68 0.59
N LEU A 51 -0.39 -7.98 0.17
CA LEU A 51 -0.87 -8.02 -1.20
C LEU A 51 0.19 -7.52 -2.19
N GLY A 52 0.59 -8.39 -3.10
CA GLY A 52 1.44 -8.05 -4.22
C GLY A 52 0.72 -7.23 -5.28
N ASP A 53 1.43 -6.31 -5.92
CA ASP A 53 0.97 -5.70 -7.15
C ASP A 53 0.86 -6.73 -8.29
N LYS A 54 0.02 -6.46 -9.30
CA LYS A 54 -0.15 -7.39 -10.43
C LYS A 54 1.05 -7.43 -11.39
N ARG A 55 1.94 -6.43 -11.34
CA ARG A 55 3.04 -6.30 -12.31
C ARG A 55 4.31 -7.02 -11.88
N PHE A 56 4.70 -6.88 -10.62
CA PHE A 56 5.94 -7.45 -10.10
C PHE A 56 5.70 -8.48 -9.00
N ASN A 57 4.43 -8.69 -8.62
CA ASN A 57 4.06 -9.51 -7.46
C ASN A 57 4.81 -9.06 -6.20
N SER A 58 5.07 -7.75 -6.11
CA SER A 58 5.80 -7.13 -5.01
C SER A 58 4.81 -6.42 -4.12
N HIS A 59 4.95 -6.59 -2.81
CA HIS A 59 4.09 -5.98 -1.81
C HIS A 59 4.50 -4.52 -1.53
N PRO A 60 3.67 -3.70 -0.83
CA PRO A 60 3.96 -2.29 -0.59
C PRO A 60 5.32 -2.05 0.07
N PHE A 61 5.68 -2.87 1.07
CA PHE A 61 7.00 -2.77 1.71
C PHE A 61 8.16 -3.10 0.74
N GLY A 62 7.96 -4.03 -0.21
CA GLY A 62 8.97 -4.35 -1.22
C GLY A 62 9.24 -3.19 -2.19
N TRP A 63 8.23 -2.35 -2.43
CA TRP A 63 8.39 -1.15 -3.27
C TRP A 63 9.26 -0.08 -2.62
N CYS A 64 9.38 -0.06 -1.30
CA CYS A 64 10.26 0.86 -0.58
C CYS A 64 11.72 0.74 -1.05
N PHE A 65 12.18 -0.46 -1.42
CA PHE A 65 13.55 -0.68 -1.91
C PHE A 65 13.82 -0.10 -3.31
N TYR A 66 12.78 0.26 -4.06
CA TYR A 66 12.89 0.76 -5.42
C TYR A 66 12.48 2.23 -5.57
N ASN A 67 12.02 2.86 -4.49
CA ASN A 67 11.59 4.26 -4.48
C ASN A 67 12.39 5.02 -3.42
N ASP A 68 12.63 6.30 -3.67
CA ASP A 68 13.22 7.19 -2.67
C ASP A 68 12.08 7.65 -1.74
N ILE A 69 12.01 7.07 -0.55
CA ILE A 69 10.96 7.34 0.44
C ILE A 69 11.57 7.71 1.80
N SER A 70 10.76 8.35 2.63
CA SER A 70 11.11 8.61 4.02
C SER A 70 11.32 7.32 4.82
N SER A 71 12.31 7.33 5.71
CA SER A 71 12.56 6.23 6.65
C SER A 71 11.37 5.94 7.55
N GLU A 72 10.55 6.95 7.84
CA GLU A 72 9.32 6.84 8.63
C GLU A 72 8.26 5.97 7.94
N LEU A 73 8.10 6.14 6.62
CA LEU A 73 7.16 5.35 5.82
C LEU A 73 7.65 3.91 5.67
N GLU A 74 8.96 3.74 5.43
CA GLU A 74 9.59 2.43 5.39
C GLU A 74 9.36 1.66 6.70
N GLU A 75 9.65 2.29 7.85
CA GLU A 75 9.51 1.67 9.16
C GLU A 75 8.05 1.29 9.47
N LEU A 76 7.10 2.14 9.11
CA LEU A 76 5.66 1.87 9.27
C LEU A 76 5.26 0.60 8.50
N LEU A 77 5.64 0.50 7.22
CA LEU A 77 5.28 -0.64 6.37
C LEU A 77 6.03 -1.91 6.78
N LYS A 78 7.31 -1.79 7.15
CA LYS A 78 8.11 -2.90 7.69
C LYS A 78 7.45 -3.52 8.92
N LYS A 79 7.13 -2.69 9.92
CA LYS A 79 6.52 -3.15 11.17
C LYS A 79 5.18 -3.84 10.91
N ARG A 80 4.39 -3.31 9.98
CA ARG A 80 3.10 -3.91 9.62
C ARG A 80 3.25 -5.22 8.86
N TYR A 81 4.22 -5.29 7.96
CA TYR A 81 4.56 -6.50 7.22
C TYR A 81 5.00 -7.63 8.16
N GLU A 82 5.93 -7.35 9.08
CA GLU A 82 6.39 -8.32 10.09
C GLU A 82 5.25 -8.80 10.99
N ASN A 83 4.39 -7.90 11.45
CA ASN A 83 3.21 -8.25 12.24
C ASN A 83 2.21 -9.12 11.48
N ALA A 84 2.01 -8.87 10.17
CA ALA A 84 1.12 -9.65 9.34
C ALA A 84 1.65 -11.07 9.10
N LEU A 85 2.98 -11.25 9.00
CA LEU A 85 3.61 -12.57 8.91
C LEU A 85 3.61 -13.35 10.24
N ALA A 86 3.64 -12.63 11.36
CA ALA A 86 3.62 -13.21 12.70
C ALA A 86 2.20 -13.58 13.18
N ALA A 87 1.15 -13.20 12.44
CA ALA A 87 -0.22 -13.57 12.75
C ALA A 87 -0.45 -15.06 12.42
N PRO A 88 -0.95 -15.88 13.36
CA PRO A 88 -1.15 -17.33 13.20
C PRO A 88 -2.34 -17.69 12.29
#